data_AF-E3MV79-F1
#
_entry.id   AF-E3MV79-F1
#
_cell.length_a   1.000
_cell.length_b   1.000
_cell.length_c   1.000
_cell.angle_alpha   90.00
_cell.angle_beta   90.00
_cell.angle_gamma   90.00
#
_symmetry.space_group_name_H-M   'P 1'
#
loop_
_entity.id
_entity.type
_entity.pdbx_description
1 polymer ?
#
loop_
_entity_poly.entity_id
_entity_poly.type
_entity_poly.pdbx_seq_one_letter_code
_entity_poly.pdbx_strand_id
1 'polypeptide(L)'
;MPLPLSYPGLRCVLEHLEAVKRAHIIARSPGYRRVDKLITLYPESLNIGRGYQLAINKLLITCDKDEVKFYMNMKTFSRQKAETQGEKMGKLINFYIRGRSKIRVHKLNWVHSSLPDFLPADLKFRVNSLEARFREDFEAAIPLIDPCSFPLKTVVTIPNLLNFDIQIVQLAETLILDFVIDEIVTVEDLKKLNNRKVVFECFNSKIDLVSLIKYQVNTRKVVETTFVISTGAKSFINDMLRQFELAFGEYRSDLDGINERFIPALSKFSISINNESRIQVYAIKDPDEDFPYKLIVKPVPEISGL
;
A
#
# COMPACT_ATOMS: atom_id res chain seq x y z
N MET A 1 -23.40 24.12 -35.68
CA MET A 1 -22.47 23.29 -34.89
C MET A 1 -22.16 24.02 -33.60
N PRO A 2 -22.10 23.35 -32.44
CA PRO A 2 -21.63 23.99 -31.21
C PRO A 2 -20.18 24.46 -31.40
N LEU A 3 -19.84 25.61 -30.81
CA LEU A 3 -18.47 26.13 -30.83
C LEU A 3 -17.54 25.12 -30.14
N PRO A 4 -16.38 24.78 -30.73
CA PRO A 4 -15.40 23.94 -30.05
C PRO A 4 -14.90 24.64 -28.78
N LEU A 5 -14.65 23.87 -27.74
CA LEU A 5 -14.08 24.40 -26.50
C LEU A 5 -12.77 25.13 -26.79
N SER A 6 -12.57 26.27 -26.13
CA SER A 6 -11.29 26.96 -26.15
C SER A 6 -10.19 26.10 -25.53
N TYR A 7 -8.93 26.37 -25.89
CA TYR A 7 -7.78 25.63 -25.37
C TYR A 7 -7.73 25.57 -23.83
N PRO A 8 -7.98 26.66 -23.08
CA PRO A 8 -8.07 26.61 -21.62
C PRO A 8 -9.24 25.77 -21.11
N GLY A 9 -10.41 25.87 -21.76
CA GLY A 9 -11.60 25.09 -21.38
C GLY A 9 -11.39 23.60 -21.54
N LEU A 10 -10.77 23.17 -22.65
CA LEU A 10 -10.43 21.77 -22.88
C LEU A 10 -9.40 21.26 -21.87
N ARG A 11 -8.37 22.06 -21.57
CA ARG A 11 -7.36 21.72 -20.56
C ARG A 11 -8.00 21.49 -19.19
N CYS A 12 -8.89 22.37 -18.77
CA CYS A 12 -9.61 22.27 -17.49
C CYS A 12 -10.42 20.96 -17.42
N VAL A 13 -11.14 20.59 -18.49
CA VAL A 13 -11.88 19.33 -18.54
C VAL A 13 -10.94 18.12 -18.43
N LEU A 14 -9.84 18.11 -19.20
CA LEU A 14 -8.87 17.02 -19.19
C LEU A 14 -8.13 16.88 -17.84
N GLU A 15 -7.91 17.98 -17.12
CA GLU A 15 -7.28 17.98 -15.79
C GLU A 15 -8.12 17.24 -14.74
N HIS A 16 -9.45 17.33 -14.81
CA HIS A 16 -10.37 16.72 -13.85
C HIS A 16 -10.90 15.35 -14.28
N LEU A 17 -10.50 14.86 -15.45
CA LEU A 17 -10.85 13.53 -15.92
C LEU A 17 -9.92 12.47 -15.32
N GLU A 18 -10.51 11.38 -14.86
CA GLU A 18 -9.79 10.18 -14.43
C GLU A 18 -8.86 9.69 -15.56
N ALA A 19 -7.65 9.22 -15.19
CA ALA A 19 -6.55 8.92 -16.09
C ALA A 19 -6.92 7.99 -17.26
N VAL A 20 -7.65 6.91 -17.00
CA VAL A 20 -8.08 5.93 -18.02
C VAL A 20 -9.13 6.54 -18.95
N LYS A 21 -10.14 7.22 -18.40
CA LYS A 21 -11.17 7.93 -19.21
C LYS A 21 -10.52 8.98 -20.11
N ARG A 22 -9.57 9.73 -19.57
CA ARG A 22 -8.78 10.72 -20.32
C ARG A 22 -8.01 10.06 -21.45
N ALA A 23 -7.29 8.98 -21.17
CA ALA A 23 -6.56 8.22 -22.17
C ALA A 23 -7.45 7.74 -23.33
N HIS A 24 -8.67 7.29 -23.04
CA HIS A 24 -9.64 6.90 -24.06
C HIS A 24 -10.01 8.06 -25.01
N ILE A 25 -10.27 9.25 -24.45
CA ILE A 25 -10.59 10.45 -25.24
C ILE A 25 -9.41 10.83 -26.15
N ILE A 26 -8.19 10.84 -25.58
CA ILE A 26 -6.96 11.19 -26.32
C ILE A 26 -6.65 10.17 -27.42
N ALA A 27 -6.93 8.88 -27.20
CA ALA A 27 -6.74 7.84 -28.20
C ALA A 27 -7.63 8.04 -29.44
N ARG A 28 -8.84 8.59 -29.25
CA ARG A 28 -9.80 8.88 -30.34
C ARG A 28 -9.60 10.26 -30.96
N SER A 29 -8.83 11.13 -30.30
CA SER A 29 -8.63 12.53 -30.71
C SER A 29 -7.15 12.91 -30.66
N PRO A 30 -6.32 12.46 -31.63
CA PRO A 30 -4.87 12.65 -31.60
C PRO A 30 -4.42 14.12 -31.51
N GLY A 31 -5.24 15.07 -32.01
CA GLY A 31 -4.98 16.51 -31.91
C GLY A 31 -4.83 17.02 -30.48
N TYR A 32 -5.41 16.34 -29.49
CA TYR A 32 -5.34 16.72 -28.08
C TYR A 32 -4.15 16.10 -27.34
N ARG A 33 -3.38 15.23 -27.98
CA ARG A 33 -2.25 14.53 -27.34
C ARG A 33 -1.20 15.49 -26.81
N ARG A 34 -0.92 16.59 -27.53
CA ARG A 34 0.04 17.60 -27.06
C ARG A 34 -0.42 18.28 -25.76
N VAL A 35 -1.70 18.66 -25.69
CA VAL A 35 -2.29 19.30 -24.51
C VAL A 35 -2.32 18.35 -23.33
N ASP A 36 -2.77 17.12 -23.55
CA ASP A 36 -2.82 16.09 -22.51
C ASP A 36 -1.44 15.85 -21.89
N LYS A 37 -0.35 15.87 -22.66
CA LYS A 37 1.01 15.66 -22.14
C LYS A 37 1.51 16.77 -21.23
N LEU A 38 0.97 17.99 -21.35
CA LEU A 38 1.25 19.11 -20.43
C LEU A 38 0.51 18.96 -19.09
N ILE A 39 -0.52 18.12 -19.04
CA ILE A 39 -1.32 17.88 -17.85
C ILE A 39 -0.66 16.75 -17.05
N THR A 40 -0.48 16.98 -15.74
CA THR A 40 0.01 15.94 -14.84
C THR A 40 -0.96 14.77 -14.80
N LEU A 41 -0.44 13.54 -14.82
CA LEU A 41 -1.23 12.35 -14.54
C LEU A 41 -1.26 12.12 -13.02
N TYR A 42 -2.46 11.83 -12.51
CA TYR A 42 -2.70 11.46 -11.12
C TYR A 42 -3.46 10.12 -11.02
N PRO A 43 -2.88 8.98 -11.45
CA PRO A 43 -3.48 7.69 -11.18
C PRO A 43 -3.42 7.36 -9.67
N GLU A 44 -4.46 6.68 -9.21
CA GLU A 44 -4.53 6.12 -7.87
C GLU A 44 -3.54 4.94 -7.73
N SER A 45 -3.50 4.08 -8.73
CA SER A 45 -2.54 2.97 -8.78
C SER A 45 -1.88 2.85 -10.14
N LEU A 46 -0.58 2.55 -10.13
CA LEU A 46 0.18 2.18 -11.31
C LEU A 46 0.94 0.88 -11.00
N ASN A 47 0.71 -0.15 -11.79
CA ASN A 47 1.47 -1.40 -11.74
C ASN A 47 2.14 -1.63 -13.09
N ILE A 48 3.45 -1.84 -13.07
CA ILE A 48 4.22 -2.26 -14.24
C ILE A 48 4.79 -3.64 -13.90
N GLY A 49 4.08 -4.69 -14.28
CA GLY A 49 4.35 -6.05 -13.83
C GLY A 49 5.17 -6.89 -14.80
N ARG A 50 5.62 -8.06 -14.34
CA ARG A 50 6.21 -9.10 -15.18
C ARG A 50 5.26 -9.51 -16.32
N GLY A 51 5.83 -9.96 -17.44
CA GLY A 51 5.03 -10.55 -18.52
C GLY A 51 4.29 -9.52 -19.37
N TYR A 52 4.84 -8.31 -19.48
CA TYR A 52 4.30 -7.22 -20.29
C TYR A 52 2.86 -6.85 -19.89
N GLN A 53 2.69 -6.61 -18.58
CA GLN A 53 1.43 -6.16 -18.00
C GLN A 53 1.55 -4.72 -17.49
N LEU A 54 0.52 -3.91 -17.74
CA LEU A 54 0.41 -2.53 -17.26
C LEU A 54 -0.97 -2.36 -16.65
N ALA A 55 -1.04 -2.03 -15.36
CA ALA A 55 -2.28 -1.64 -14.72
C ALA A 55 -2.26 -0.15 -14.36
N ILE A 56 -3.32 0.57 -14.72
CA ILE A 56 -3.56 1.95 -14.31
C ILE A 56 -4.95 2.00 -13.71
N ASN A 57 -5.04 2.24 -12.40
CA ASN A 57 -6.29 2.16 -11.65
C ASN A 57 -6.97 0.79 -11.88
N LYS A 58 -8.17 0.78 -12.46
CA LYS A 58 -8.97 -0.43 -12.76
C LYS A 58 -8.74 -0.98 -14.16
N LEU A 59 -7.90 -0.34 -14.97
CA LEU A 59 -7.55 -0.83 -16.30
C LEU A 59 -6.31 -1.72 -16.19
N LEU A 60 -6.46 -2.99 -16.57
CA LEU A 60 -5.32 -3.90 -16.79
C LEU A 60 -5.11 -4.09 -18.29
N ILE A 61 -3.86 -3.98 -18.73
CA ILE A 61 -3.45 -4.20 -20.11
C ILE A 61 -2.40 -5.31 -20.12
N THR A 62 -2.61 -6.34 -20.95
CA THR A 62 -1.63 -7.42 -21.13
C THR A 62 -1.22 -7.50 -22.60
N CYS A 63 0.08 -7.63 -22.84
CA CYS A 63 0.63 -7.83 -24.18
C CYS A 63 1.03 -9.30 -24.36
N ASP A 64 0.20 -10.04 -25.07
CA ASP A 64 0.47 -11.44 -25.44
C ASP A 64 1.21 -11.48 -26.79
N LYS A 65 1.64 -12.68 -27.18
CA LYS A 65 2.44 -12.90 -28.41
C LYS A 65 1.78 -12.29 -29.65
N ASP A 66 0.48 -12.48 -29.82
CA ASP A 66 -0.25 -12.10 -31.04
C ASP A 66 -1.33 -11.03 -30.80
N GLU A 67 -1.53 -10.60 -29.56
CA GLU A 67 -2.60 -9.67 -29.21
C GLU A 67 -2.27 -8.74 -28.03
N VAL A 68 -3.04 -7.67 -27.91
CA VAL A 68 -3.09 -6.81 -26.72
C VAL A 68 -4.51 -6.90 -26.14
N LYS A 69 -4.62 -7.24 -24.86
CA LYS A 69 -5.88 -7.33 -24.14
C LYS A 69 -6.02 -6.19 -23.13
N PHE A 70 -7.22 -5.65 -23.04
CA PHE A 70 -7.62 -4.61 -22.10
C PHE A 70 -8.76 -5.16 -21.24
N TYR A 71 -8.57 -5.16 -19.94
CA TYR A 71 -9.55 -5.59 -18.95
C TYR A 71 -10.00 -4.38 -18.15
N MET A 72 -11.30 -4.11 -18.13
CA MET A 72 -11.87 -3.00 -17.36
C MET A 72 -13.33 -3.29 -17.02
N ASN A 73 -13.72 -3.18 -15.75
CA ASN A 73 -15.09 -3.38 -15.28
C ASN A 73 -15.73 -4.70 -15.78
N MET A 74 -15.01 -5.82 -15.62
CA MET A 74 -15.42 -7.16 -16.09
C MET A 74 -15.60 -7.30 -17.60
N LYS A 75 -15.17 -6.31 -18.38
CA LYS A 75 -15.16 -6.37 -19.86
C LYS A 75 -13.75 -6.57 -20.35
N THR A 76 -13.64 -7.38 -21.40
CA THR A 76 -12.38 -7.66 -22.08
C THR A 76 -12.47 -7.16 -23.51
N PHE A 77 -11.48 -6.39 -23.94
CA PHE A 77 -11.29 -5.99 -25.33
C PHE A 77 -9.93 -6.50 -25.79
N SER A 78 -9.87 -7.18 -26.92
CA SER A 78 -8.62 -7.62 -27.51
C SER A 78 -8.41 -7.03 -28.90
N ARG A 79 -7.15 -6.87 -29.28
CA ARG A 79 -6.77 -6.50 -30.64
C ARG A 79 -5.54 -7.30 -31.06
N GLN A 80 -5.66 -7.99 -32.18
CA GLN A 80 -4.54 -8.69 -32.80
C GLN A 80 -3.48 -7.71 -33.29
N LYS A 81 -2.22 -8.07 -33.04
CA LYS A 81 -1.05 -7.25 -33.30
C LYS A 81 0.17 -8.16 -33.51
N ALA A 82 0.79 -8.05 -34.68
CA ALA A 82 1.97 -8.84 -35.07
C ALA A 82 3.28 -8.39 -34.40
N GLU A 83 3.27 -7.25 -33.71
CA GLU A 83 4.44 -6.71 -33.00
C GLU A 83 4.87 -7.63 -31.85
N THR A 84 6.14 -7.60 -31.48
CA THR A 84 6.62 -8.33 -30.30
C THR A 84 6.00 -7.76 -29.02
N GLN A 85 6.00 -8.54 -27.93
CA GLN A 85 5.44 -8.09 -26.66
C GLN A 85 6.14 -6.83 -26.12
N GLY A 86 7.47 -6.74 -26.28
CA GLY A 86 8.25 -5.56 -25.91
C GLY A 86 7.88 -4.32 -26.72
N GLU A 87 7.70 -4.45 -28.04
CA GLU A 87 7.26 -3.34 -28.90
C GLU A 87 5.85 -2.87 -28.53
N LYS A 88 4.92 -3.81 -28.26
CA LYS A 88 3.55 -3.49 -27.80
C LYS A 88 3.60 -2.72 -26.49
N MET A 89 4.38 -3.20 -25.51
CA MET A 89 4.53 -2.55 -24.22
C MET A 89 5.19 -1.17 -24.36
N GLY A 90 6.26 -1.06 -25.14
CA GLY A 90 6.92 0.21 -25.44
C GLY A 90 5.95 1.25 -26.03
N LYS A 91 5.05 0.84 -26.93
CA LYS A 91 4.00 1.72 -27.46
C LYS A 91 3.00 2.17 -26.40
N LEU A 92 2.60 1.28 -25.47
CA LEU A 92 1.71 1.62 -24.36
C LEU A 92 2.37 2.58 -23.37
N ILE A 93 3.60 2.30 -22.94
CA ILE A 93 4.39 3.19 -22.08
C ILE A 93 4.57 4.56 -22.77
N ASN A 94 4.88 4.58 -24.07
CA ASN A 94 4.96 5.81 -24.84
C ASN A 94 3.63 6.59 -24.87
N PHE A 95 2.51 5.88 -24.93
CA PHE A 95 1.19 6.48 -24.96
C PHE A 95 0.79 7.06 -23.61
N TYR A 96 0.91 6.31 -22.52
CA TYR A 96 0.46 6.71 -21.18
C TYR A 96 1.49 7.62 -20.48
N ILE A 97 2.77 7.26 -20.53
CA ILE A 97 3.82 7.79 -19.66
C ILE A 97 4.70 8.81 -20.39
N ARG A 98 5.31 8.44 -21.53
CA ARG A 98 6.35 9.26 -22.19
C ARG A 98 5.85 10.65 -22.61
N GLY A 99 6.73 11.64 -22.53
CA GLY A 99 6.45 13.03 -22.90
C GLY A 99 5.72 13.83 -21.82
N ARG A 100 5.53 13.24 -20.64
CA ARG A 100 5.07 13.93 -19.44
C ARG A 100 6.28 14.21 -18.56
N SER A 101 6.45 15.48 -18.17
CA SER A 101 7.56 15.88 -17.29
C SER A 101 7.33 15.51 -15.83
N LYS A 102 6.08 15.25 -15.41
CA LYS A 102 5.71 14.87 -14.04
C LYS A 102 4.55 13.89 -14.03
N ILE A 103 4.70 12.79 -13.30
CA ILE A 103 3.62 11.84 -12.99
C ILE A 103 3.56 11.70 -11.49
N ARG A 104 2.37 11.91 -10.92
CA ARG A 104 2.09 11.72 -9.50
C ARG A 104 1.25 10.47 -9.36
N VAL A 105 1.70 9.47 -8.63
CA VAL A 105 0.96 8.22 -8.44
C VAL A 105 0.69 8.07 -6.95
N HIS A 106 -0.54 7.78 -6.55
CA HIS A 106 -0.79 7.55 -5.13
C HIS A 106 -0.08 6.28 -4.64
N LYS A 107 -0.31 5.14 -5.31
CA LYS A 107 0.34 3.85 -5.05
C LYS A 107 1.08 3.30 -6.29
N LEU A 108 2.39 3.16 -6.20
CA LEU A 108 3.20 2.48 -7.22
C LEU A 108 3.40 1.02 -6.81
N ASN A 109 2.97 0.07 -7.65
CA ASN A 109 3.19 -1.36 -7.45
C ASN A 109 4.29 -1.84 -8.41
N TRP A 110 5.33 -2.41 -7.83
CA TRP A 110 6.57 -2.77 -8.50
C TRP A 110 6.97 -4.21 -8.16
N VAL A 111 6.07 -5.16 -8.44
CA VAL A 111 6.27 -6.58 -8.08
C VAL A 111 6.78 -7.39 -9.26
N HIS A 112 7.96 -8.00 -9.12
CA HIS A 112 8.60 -8.87 -10.14
C HIS A 112 8.79 -8.21 -11.51
N SER A 113 8.78 -6.88 -11.57
CA SER A 113 8.78 -6.12 -12.81
C SER A 113 10.11 -6.27 -13.54
N SER A 114 10.08 -6.63 -14.82
CA SER A 114 11.26 -6.73 -15.68
C SER A 114 11.34 -5.49 -16.58
N LEU A 115 11.50 -4.29 -16.00
CA LEU A 115 11.38 -3.06 -16.79
C LEU A 115 12.31 -1.90 -16.40
N PRO A 116 13.61 -2.00 -16.77
CA PRO A 116 14.45 -0.82 -17.01
C PRO A 116 14.35 -0.30 -18.46
N ASP A 117 14.37 -1.19 -19.46
CA ASP A 117 14.72 -0.79 -20.84
C ASP A 117 13.70 0.09 -21.56
N PHE A 118 12.42 0.07 -21.16
CA PHE A 118 11.35 0.79 -21.86
C PHE A 118 10.95 2.12 -21.20
N LEU A 119 11.44 2.40 -19.99
CA LEU A 119 11.14 3.67 -19.32
C LEU A 119 12.16 4.74 -19.73
N PRO A 120 11.73 5.99 -19.96
CA PRO A 120 12.66 7.09 -20.18
C PRO A 120 13.59 7.24 -18.97
N ALA A 121 14.90 7.41 -19.20
CA ALA A 121 15.89 7.54 -18.13
C ALA A 121 15.65 8.77 -17.21
N ASP A 122 14.96 9.79 -17.72
CA ASP A 122 14.59 11.02 -17.01
C ASP A 122 13.23 10.91 -16.29
N LEU A 123 12.52 9.78 -16.42
CA LEU A 123 11.21 9.61 -15.81
C LEU A 123 11.33 9.50 -14.28
N LYS A 124 10.59 10.35 -13.58
CA LYS A 124 10.43 10.30 -12.13
C LYS A 124 8.96 10.29 -11.74
N PHE A 125 8.59 9.35 -10.88
CA PHE A 125 7.29 9.26 -10.24
C PHE A 125 7.34 9.92 -8.88
N ARG A 126 6.45 10.87 -8.64
CA ARG A 126 6.19 11.32 -7.27
C ARG A 126 5.15 10.41 -6.66
N VAL A 127 5.51 9.69 -5.60
CA VAL A 127 4.69 8.62 -5.02
C VAL A 127 4.42 8.86 -3.54
N ASN A 128 3.26 8.41 -3.06
CA ASN A 128 2.98 8.38 -1.62
C ASN A 128 3.21 6.98 -1.04
N SER A 129 2.94 5.95 -1.84
CA SER A 129 3.08 4.55 -1.46
C SER A 129 3.82 3.74 -2.52
N LEU A 130 4.67 2.81 -2.04
CA LEU A 130 5.35 1.81 -2.85
C LEU A 130 4.99 0.41 -2.36
N GLU A 131 4.60 -0.47 -3.27
CA GLU A 131 4.47 -1.91 -3.04
C GLU A 131 5.56 -2.64 -3.81
N ALA A 132 6.41 -3.36 -3.07
CA ALA A 132 7.52 -4.14 -3.60
C ALA A 132 7.74 -5.36 -2.69
N ARG A 133 7.91 -6.55 -3.26
CA ARG A 133 7.95 -7.80 -2.47
C ARG A 133 9.37 -8.25 -2.17
N PHE A 134 10.29 -8.04 -3.09
CA PHE A 134 11.67 -8.49 -2.94
C PHE A 134 12.64 -7.33 -2.95
N ARG A 135 13.87 -7.55 -2.47
CA ARG A 135 14.92 -6.53 -2.46
C ARG A 135 15.18 -5.96 -3.85
N GLU A 136 15.20 -6.83 -4.85
CA GLU A 136 15.44 -6.47 -6.25
C GLU A 136 14.33 -5.56 -6.80
N ASP A 137 13.09 -5.71 -6.30
CA ASP A 137 11.98 -4.84 -6.65
C ASP A 137 12.24 -3.41 -6.14
N PHE A 138 12.72 -3.26 -4.89
CA PHE A 138 13.09 -1.96 -4.35
C PHE A 138 14.25 -1.33 -5.12
N GLU A 139 15.30 -2.09 -5.39
CA GLU A 139 16.47 -1.64 -6.15
C GLU A 139 16.09 -1.15 -7.55
N ALA A 140 15.12 -1.81 -8.20
CA ALA A 140 14.61 -1.40 -9.50
C ALA A 140 13.65 -0.19 -9.42
N ALA A 141 12.84 -0.07 -8.37
CA ALA A 141 11.85 1.00 -8.22
C ALA A 141 12.46 2.33 -7.78
N ILE A 142 13.43 2.32 -6.86
CA ILE A 142 14.01 3.52 -6.23
C ILE A 142 14.53 4.53 -7.26
N PRO A 143 15.29 4.13 -8.30
CA PRO A 143 15.76 5.05 -9.33
C PRO A 143 14.64 5.76 -10.09
N LEU A 144 13.41 5.25 -10.08
CA LEU A 144 12.27 5.84 -10.78
C LEU A 144 11.44 6.77 -9.90
N ILE A 145 11.73 6.85 -8.60
CA ILE A 145 11.00 7.69 -7.65
C ILE A 145 11.67 9.07 -7.56
N ASP A 146 10.86 10.13 -7.59
CA ASP A 146 11.30 11.50 -7.32
C ASP A 146 11.77 11.60 -5.85
N PRO A 147 12.98 12.11 -5.58
CA PRO A 147 13.50 12.29 -4.22
C PRO A 147 12.56 13.04 -3.27
N CYS A 148 11.71 13.94 -3.78
CA CYS A 148 10.72 14.67 -2.99
C CYS A 148 9.59 13.78 -2.43
N SER A 149 9.55 12.50 -2.79
CA SER A 149 8.60 11.52 -2.28
C SER A 149 9.05 10.93 -0.93
N PHE A 150 10.35 11.02 -0.60
CA PHE A 150 10.89 10.38 0.60
C PHE A 150 10.83 11.29 1.84
N PRO A 151 10.64 10.72 3.05
CA PRO A 151 10.26 9.32 3.28
C PRO A 151 8.84 9.03 2.78
N LEU A 152 8.61 7.79 2.30
CA LEU A 152 7.30 7.40 1.81
C LEU A 152 6.29 7.33 2.97
N LYS A 153 5.03 7.65 2.68
CA LYS A 153 3.95 7.51 3.67
C LYS A 153 3.66 6.04 3.96
N THR A 154 3.65 5.20 2.93
CA THR A 154 3.31 3.78 3.08
C THR A 154 4.19 2.89 2.21
N VAL A 155 4.79 1.87 2.81
CA VAL A 155 5.48 0.80 2.08
C VAL A 155 4.76 -0.51 2.32
N VAL A 156 4.51 -1.25 1.26
CA VAL A 156 3.91 -2.59 1.31
C VAL A 156 4.94 -3.60 0.84
N THR A 157 5.16 -4.65 1.63
CA THR A 157 6.11 -5.72 1.30
C THR A 157 5.69 -7.05 1.95
N ILE A 158 6.41 -8.12 1.65
CA ILE A 158 6.23 -9.41 2.34
C ILE A 158 7.07 -9.42 3.63
N PRO A 159 6.69 -10.23 4.64
CA PRO A 159 7.42 -10.41 5.90
C PRO A 159 8.79 -11.14 5.76
N ASN A 160 9.65 -10.67 4.85
CA ASN A 160 11.00 -11.20 4.65
C ASN A 160 12.02 -10.34 5.40
N LEU A 161 12.83 -10.96 6.25
CA LEU A 161 13.87 -10.28 7.04
C LEU A 161 14.87 -9.50 6.20
N LEU A 162 15.15 -9.94 4.98
CA LEU A 162 16.04 -9.23 4.08
C LEU A 162 15.49 -7.86 3.67
N ASN A 163 14.18 -7.64 3.79
CA ASN A 163 13.55 -6.37 3.47
C ASN A 163 13.57 -5.37 4.63
N PHE A 164 13.67 -5.83 5.88
CA PHE A 164 13.56 -4.95 7.07
C PHE A 164 14.78 -4.05 7.27
N ASP A 165 15.92 -4.41 6.68
CA ASP A 165 17.14 -3.58 6.67
C ASP A 165 17.18 -2.58 5.52
N ILE A 166 16.17 -2.56 4.64
CA ILE A 166 16.11 -1.61 3.53
C ILE A 166 15.66 -0.25 4.09
N GLN A 167 16.46 0.80 3.86
CA GLN A 167 16.22 2.13 4.43
C GLN A 167 14.83 2.69 4.10
N ILE A 168 14.32 2.47 2.89
CA ILE A 168 12.97 2.93 2.50
C ILE A 168 11.86 2.26 3.33
N VAL A 169 12.07 1.01 3.73
CA VAL A 169 11.14 0.24 4.57
C VAL A 169 11.16 0.80 5.98
N GLN A 170 12.35 1.02 6.55
CA GLN A 170 12.51 1.55 7.92
C GLN A 170 11.98 2.97 8.08
N LEU A 171 12.17 3.82 7.07
CA LEU A 171 11.80 5.24 7.14
C LEU A 171 10.32 5.50 6.83
N ALA A 172 9.58 4.51 6.33
CA ALA A 172 8.17 4.70 6.00
C ALA A 172 7.34 4.98 7.25
N GLU A 173 6.33 5.86 7.15
CA GLU A 173 5.43 6.10 8.28
C GLU A 173 4.62 4.83 8.62
N THR A 174 4.05 4.20 7.59
CA THR A 174 3.30 2.94 7.71
C THR A 174 3.97 1.84 6.89
N LEU A 175 4.28 0.73 7.55
CA LEU A 175 4.70 -0.51 6.90
C LEU A 175 3.52 -1.49 6.87
N ILE A 176 3.22 -2.03 5.70
CA ILE A 176 2.22 -3.10 5.54
C ILE A 176 2.98 -4.37 5.12
N LEU A 177 2.79 -5.43 5.91
CA LEU A 177 3.32 -6.76 5.68
C LEU A 177 2.20 -7.64 5.14
N ASP A 178 2.25 -7.93 3.86
CA ASP A 178 1.30 -8.76 3.11
C ASP A 178 1.74 -10.23 3.15
N PHE A 179 0.98 -11.07 3.87
CA PHE A 179 1.28 -12.49 4.02
C PHE A 179 0.68 -13.29 2.87
N VAL A 180 1.51 -13.61 1.89
CA VAL A 180 1.13 -14.49 0.76
C VAL A 180 0.99 -15.95 1.21
N ILE A 181 1.69 -16.34 2.27
CA ILE A 181 1.62 -17.66 2.91
C ILE A 181 1.61 -17.50 4.44
N ASP A 182 1.14 -18.53 5.14
CA ASP A 182 1.16 -18.54 6.61
C ASP A 182 2.60 -18.60 7.11
N GLU A 183 2.99 -17.61 7.90
CA GLU A 183 4.35 -17.49 8.46
C GLU A 183 4.31 -17.23 9.97
N ILE A 184 5.48 -17.34 10.61
CA ILE A 184 5.68 -17.03 12.02
C ILE A 184 6.54 -15.77 12.11
N VAL A 185 6.00 -14.71 12.70
CA VAL A 185 6.76 -13.50 13.03
C VAL A 185 7.15 -13.55 14.49
N THR A 186 8.45 -13.66 14.74
CA THR A 186 9.00 -13.79 16.09
C THR A 186 9.15 -12.44 16.77
N VAL A 187 9.36 -12.45 18.10
CA VAL A 187 9.65 -11.24 18.87
C VAL A 187 10.90 -10.51 18.35
N GLU A 188 11.92 -11.23 17.90
CA GLU A 188 13.16 -10.62 17.37
C GLU A 188 12.92 -9.89 16.06
N ASP A 189 11.98 -10.38 15.24
CA ASP A 189 11.58 -9.72 13.99
C ASP A 189 10.79 -8.45 14.29
N LEU A 190 9.84 -8.53 15.24
CA LEU A 190 9.05 -7.39 15.68
C LEU A 190 9.90 -6.26 16.26
N LYS A 191 10.99 -6.59 16.98
CA LYS A 191 11.93 -5.61 17.55
C LYS A 191 12.68 -4.80 16.49
N LYS A 192 12.80 -5.30 15.27
CA LYS A 192 13.46 -4.58 14.15
C LYS A 192 12.55 -3.54 13.52
N LEU A 193 11.23 -3.63 13.76
CA LEU A 193 10.24 -2.75 13.15
C LEU A 193 10.11 -1.45 13.94
N ASN A 194 10.57 -0.36 13.34
CA ASN A 194 10.63 0.98 13.93
C ASN A 194 9.67 1.98 13.26
N ASN A 195 8.82 1.52 12.34
CA ASN A 195 7.81 2.36 11.70
C ASN A 195 6.79 2.87 12.72
N ARG A 196 6.19 4.04 12.47
CA ARG A 196 5.12 4.57 13.34
C ARG A 196 3.94 3.60 13.43
N LYS A 197 3.60 2.95 12.31
CA LYS A 197 2.55 1.95 12.23
C LYS A 197 3.01 0.74 11.41
N VAL A 198 2.77 -0.46 11.93
CA VAL A 198 2.97 -1.72 11.21
C VAL A 198 1.64 -2.43 11.10
N VAL A 199 1.25 -2.79 9.88
CA VAL A 199 0.04 -3.58 9.60
C VAL A 199 0.45 -4.94 9.09
N PHE A 200 -0.05 -6.00 9.72
CA PHE A 200 0.06 -7.37 9.23
C PHE A 200 -1.26 -7.72 8.55
N GLU A 201 -1.26 -7.84 7.23
CA GLU A 201 -2.40 -8.34 6.46
C GLU A 201 -2.25 -9.86 6.36
N CYS A 202 -2.92 -10.59 7.25
CA CYS A 202 -2.72 -12.03 7.38
C CYS A 202 -4.03 -12.81 7.57
N PHE A 203 -3.98 -14.09 7.20
CA PHE A 203 -5.08 -15.03 7.38
C PHE A 203 -4.89 -15.87 8.64
N ASN A 204 -3.83 -16.69 8.71
CA ASN A 204 -3.56 -17.56 9.87
C ASN A 204 -2.10 -17.48 10.37
N SER A 205 -1.35 -16.46 9.97
CA SER A 205 0.05 -16.28 10.40
C SER A 205 0.18 -16.06 11.91
N LYS A 206 1.16 -16.70 12.55
CA LYS A 206 1.41 -16.52 13.97
C LYS A 206 2.29 -15.29 14.21
N ILE A 207 1.81 -14.33 14.98
CA ILE A 207 2.54 -13.10 15.29
C ILE A 207 2.69 -12.98 16.80
N ASP A 208 3.93 -13.00 17.31
CA ASP A 208 4.23 -13.09 18.74
C ASP A 208 4.06 -11.74 19.51
N LEU A 209 2.94 -11.03 19.29
CA LEU A 209 2.65 -9.75 19.95
C LEU A 209 2.56 -9.88 21.49
N VAL A 210 1.98 -10.97 22.00
CA VAL A 210 1.90 -11.21 23.45
C VAL A 210 3.30 -11.29 24.07
N SER A 211 4.22 -12.01 23.42
CA SER A 211 5.60 -12.16 23.87
C SER A 211 6.38 -10.85 23.75
N LEU A 212 6.13 -10.06 22.70
CA LEU A 212 6.69 -8.72 22.56
C LEU A 212 6.28 -7.81 23.73
N ILE A 213 5.00 -7.81 24.10
CA ILE A 213 4.50 -6.98 25.20
C ILE A 213 5.06 -7.45 26.53
N LYS A 214 5.15 -8.76 26.79
CA LYS A 214 5.83 -9.29 27.98
C LYS A 214 7.27 -8.80 28.08
N TYR A 215 8.00 -8.80 26.95
CA TYR A 215 9.35 -8.25 26.90
C TYR A 215 9.38 -6.76 27.23
N GLN A 216 8.46 -5.96 26.69
CA GLN A 216 8.38 -4.52 26.97
C GLN A 216 8.07 -4.22 28.45
N VAL A 217 7.12 -4.95 29.05
CA VAL A 217 6.79 -4.83 30.48
C VAL A 217 7.99 -5.20 31.36
N ASN A 218 8.66 -6.32 31.07
CA ASN A 218 9.82 -6.78 31.84
C ASN A 218 11.02 -5.84 31.75
N THR A 219 11.25 -5.24 30.57
CA THR A 219 12.39 -4.33 30.34
C THR A 219 12.05 -2.86 30.59
N ARG A 220 10.77 -2.54 30.86
CA ARG A 220 10.22 -1.18 30.94
C ARG A 220 10.53 -0.30 29.72
N LYS A 221 10.80 -0.93 28.57
CA LYS A 221 11.16 -0.26 27.32
C LYS A 221 9.94 -0.19 26.40
N VAL A 222 9.51 1.02 26.10
CA VAL A 222 8.38 1.29 25.20
C VAL A 222 8.86 1.21 23.76
N VAL A 223 8.07 0.56 22.91
CA VAL A 223 8.17 0.71 21.46
C VAL A 223 7.01 1.60 21.03
N GLU A 224 7.28 2.71 20.34
CA GLU A 224 6.25 3.66 19.89
C GLU A 224 5.44 3.17 18.68
N THR A 225 5.86 2.06 18.08
CA THR A 225 5.19 1.40 16.96
C THR A 225 3.78 0.94 17.35
N THR A 226 2.78 1.40 16.61
CA THR A 226 1.44 0.80 16.65
C THR A 226 1.40 -0.42 15.74
N PHE A 227 1.12 -1.59 16.30
CA PHE A 227 0.93 -2.83 15.54
C PHE A 227 -0.56 -3.05 15.28
N VAL A 228 -0.89 -3.44 14.05
CA VAL A 228 -2.24 -3.76 13.61
C VAL A 228 -2.22 -5.11 12.92
N ILE A 229 -3.07 -6.03 13.36
CA ILE A 229 -3.34 -7.27 12.62
C ILE A 229 -4.66 -7.07 11.89
N SER A 230 -4.62 -7.09 10.56
CA SER A 230 -5.79 -6.99 9.68
C SER A 230 -6.09 -8.36 9.09
N THR A 231 -7.34 -8.82 9.22
CA THR A 231 -7.76 -10.14 8.73
C THR A 231 -9.23 -10.15 8.28
N GLY A 232 -9.57 -11.12 7.42
CA GLY A 232 -10.95 -11.43 7.06
C GLY A 232 -11.65 -12.32 8.09
N ALA A 233 -10.90 -12.99 8.97
CA ALA A 233 -11.41 -13.99 9.90
C ALA A 233 -11.61 -13.42 11.31
N LYS A 234 -12.86 -13.15 11.71
CA LYS A 234 -13.18 -12.74 13.09
C LYS A 234 -12.70 -13.76 14.13
N SER A 235 -12.74 -15.06 13.81
CA SER A 235 -12.26 -16.12 14.71
C SER A 235 -10.78 -15.96 15.05
N PHE A 236 -9.95 -15.54 14.09
CA PHE A 236 -8.53 -15.30 14.31
C PHE A 236 -8.29 -14.20 15.34
N ILE A 237 -9.05 -13.11 15.27
CA ILE A 237 -9.02 -12.02 16.27
C ILE A 237 -9.45 -12.55 17.66
N ASN A 238 -10.48 -13.39 17.72
CA ASN A 238 -10.93 -13.98 18.99
C ASN A 238 -9.84 -14.86 19.62
N ASP A 239 -9.16 -15.68 18.81
CA ASP A 239 -8.08 -16.55 19.28
C ASP A 239 -6.89 -15.75 19.80
N MET A 240 -6.51 -14.67 19.10
CA MET A 240 -5.49 -13.74 19.56
C MET A 240 -5.89 -13.07 20.87
N LEU A 241 -7.11 -12.53 20.98
CA LEU A 241 -7.60 -11.91 22.23
C LEU A 241 -7.66 -12.91 23.39
N ARG A 242 -7.92 -14.19 23.12
CA ARG A 242 -7.86 -15.24 24.15
C ARG A 242 -6.44 -15.47 24.67
N GLN A 243 -5.43 -15.35 23.81
CA GLN A 243 -4.02 -15.38 24.25
C GLN A 243 -3.66 -14.16 25.09
N PHE A 244 -4.16 -12.97 24.71
CA PHE A 244 -4.03 -11.76 25.51
C PHE A 244 -4.69 -11.91 26.88
N GLU A 245 -5.88 -12.50 26.93
CA GLU A 245 -6.60 -12.77 28.18
C GLU A 245 -5.79 -13.65 29.14
N LEU A 246 -5.22 -14.75 28.62
CA LEU A 246 -4.40 -15.66 29.42
C LEU A 246 -3.12 -14.98 29.95
N ALA A 247 -2.57 -14.01 29.23
CA ALA A 247 -1.33 -13.34 29.59
C ALA A 247 -1.54 -12.07 30.43
N PHE A 248 -2.65 -11.36 30.22
CA PHE A 248 -2.87 -9.99 30.69
C PHE A 248 -4.30 -9.77 31.20
N GLY A 249 -5.02 -10.81 31.62
CA GLY A 249 -6.41 -10.71 32.08
C GLY A 249 -6.63 -9.73 33.22
N GLU A 250 -5.61 -9.50 34.06
CA GLU A 250 -5.63 -8.48 35.14
C GLU A 250 -5.69 -7.03 34.61
N TYR A 251 -5.30 -6.80 33.35
CA TYR A 251 -5.28 -5.48 32.69
C TYR A 251 -6.53 -5.21 31.84
N ARG A 252 -7.62 -5.97 32.04
CA ARG A 252 -8.88 -5.68 31.36
C ARG A 252 -9.36 -4.27 31.67
N SER A 253 -9.80 -3.57 30.65
CA SER A 253 -10.25 -2.18 30.76
C SER A 253 -11.32 -1.90 29.72
N ASP A 254 -12.29 -1.05 30.05
CA ASP A 254 -13.27 -0.61 29.07
C ASP A 254 -12.74 0.41 28.06
N LEU A 255 -11.52 0.94 28.30
CA LEU A 255 -10.90 1.98 27.50
C LEU A 255 -11.82 3.21 27.35
N ASP A 256 -12.39 3.65 28.46
CA ASP A 256 -13.31 4.80 28.52
C ASP A 256 -12.69 6.05 27.88
N GLY A 257 -13.51 6.76 27.08
CA GLY A 257 -13.07 7.95 26.35
C GLY A 257 -12.43 7.69 24.98
N ILE A 258 -12.21 6.42 24.59
CA ILE A 258 -11.78 6.08 23.23
C ILE A 258 -13.01 5.94 22.31
N ASN A 259 -13.10 6.82 21.32
CA ASN A 259 -14.17 6.79 20.31
C ASN A 259 -13.75 5.98 19.08
N GLU A 260 -13.68 4.67 19.22
CA GLU A 260 -13.37 3.73 18.14
C GLU A 260 -14.56 2.82 17.82
N ARG A 261 -14.63 2.30 16.59
CA ARG A 261 -15.66 1.34 16.17
C ARG A 261 -15.34 -0.07 16.70
N PHE A 262 -15.35 -0.23 18.01
CA PHE A 262 -15.06 -1.49 18.68
C PHE A 262 -15.97 -2.62 18.20
N ILE A 263 -15.44 -3.83 18.17
CA ILE A 263 -16.27 -5.03 18.02
C ILE A 263 -16.93 -5.32 19.38
N PRO A 264 -18.27 -5.32 19.47
CA PRO A 264 -18.96 -5.57 20.73
C PRO A 264 -18.60 -6.92 21.36
N ALA A 265 -18.57 -6.96 22.69
CA ALA A 265 -18.28 -8.13 23.53
C ALA A 265 -16.85 -8.71 23.45
N LEU A 266 -15.95 -8.10 22.69
CA LEU A 266 -14.53 -8.50 22.70
C LEU A 266 -13.77 -7.81 23.83
N SER A 267 -12.87 -8.56 24.48
CA SER A 267 -12.00 -8.04 25.54
C SER A 267 -11.13 -6.89 25.03
N LYS A 268 -10.90 -5.94 25.92
CA LYS A 268 -10.02 -4.78 25.73
C LYS A 268 -9.05 -4.73 26.89
N PHE A 269 -7.82 -4.31 26.65
CA PHE A 269 -6.77 -4.30 27.64
C PHE A 269 -6.05 -2.96 27.69
N SER A 270 -5.62 -2.56 28.88
CA SER A 270 -4.77 -1.41 29.14
C SER A 270 -3.60 -1.84 30.02
N ILE A 271 -2.49 -2.24 29.40
CA ILE A 271 -1.34 -2.89 30.05
C ILE A 271 -0.28 -1.83 30.35
N SER A 272 -0.05 -1.49 31.61
CA SER A 272 0.99 -0.53 31.99
C SER A 272 2.40 -1.11 31.75
N ILE A 273 3.28 -0.35 31.10
CA ILE A 273 4.69 -0.71 30.91
C ILE A 273 5.55 -0.06 32.01
N ASN A 274 5.31 1.22 32.28
CA ASN A 274 5.98 2.02 33.30
C ASN A 274 5.05 3.17 33.75
N ASN A 275 5.53 4.13 34.53
CA ASN A 275 4.69 5.22 35.04
C ASN A 275 4.26 6.24 33.97
N GLU A 276 4.82 6.16 32.77
CA GLU A 276 4.66 7.14 31.68
C GLU A 276 3.99 6.54 30.46
N SER A 277 3.74 5.22 30.43
CA SER A 277 3.26 4.55 29.22
C SER A 277 2.58 3.22 29.49
N ARG A 278 1.56 2.98 28.66
CA ARG A 278 0.76 1.75 28.64
C ARG A 278 0.45 1.34 27.21
N ILE A 279 0.08 0.08 27.04
CA ILE A 279 -0.34 -0.50 25.76
C ILE A 279 -1.82 -0.76 25.81
N GLN A 280 -2.53 -0.20 24.85
CA GLN A 280 -3.93 -0.50 24.61
C GLN A 280 -4.06 -1.60 23.58
N VAL A 281 -4.88 -2.61 23.90
CA VAL A 281 -5.18 -3.71 22.99
C VAL A 281 -6.68 -3.82 22.83
N TYR A 282 -7.16 -3.72 21.59
CA TYR A 282 -8.59 -3.77 21.29
C TYR A 282 -8.83 -4.17 19.83
N ALA A 283 -10.04 -4.62 19.53
CA ALA A 283 -10.44 -4.98 18.17
C ALA A 283 -11.49 -4.01 17.61
N ILE A 284 -11.34 -3.65 16.34
CA ILE A 284 -12.28 -2.79 15.61
C ILE A 284 -12.77 -3.49 14.34
N LYS A 285 -13.92 -3.03 13.83
CA LYS A 285 -14.44 -3.45 12.52
C LYS A 285 -14.50 -2.27 11.56
N ASP A 286 -13.92 -2.47 10.38
CA ASP A 286 -13.93 -1.54 9.27
C ASP A 286 -14.60 -2.21 8.04
N PRO A 287 -15.91 -2.02 7.82
CA PRO A 287 -16.65 -2.78 6.81
C PRO A 287 -16.28 -2.41 5.37
N ASP A 288 -15.57 -1.31 5.16
CA ASP A 288 -15.23 -0.78 3.84
C ASP A 288 -13.87 -1.30 3.31
N GLU A 289 -13.14 -2.08 4.13
CA GLU A 289 -11.85 -2.68 3.76
C GLU A 289 -11.96 -4.19 3.47
N ASP A 290 -11.06 -4.70 2.62
CA ASP A 290 -10.97 -6.13 2.26
C ASP A 290 -10.70 -7.02 3.49
N PHE A 291 -9.98 -6.48 4.48
CA PHE A 291 -9.69 -7.11 5.77
C PHE A 291 -10.42 -6.35 6.91
N PRO A 292 -11.72 -6.61 7.10
CA PRO A 292 -12.56 -5.74 7.92
C PRO A 292 -12.32 -5.88 9.42
N TYR A 293 -11.65 -6.94 9.89
CA TYR A 293 -11.40 -7.14 11.31
C TYR A 293 -9.96 -6.79 11.65
N LYS A 294 -9.77 -5.88 12.62
CA LYS A 294 -8.45 -5.39 13.01
C LYS A 294 -8.22 -5.55 14.50
N LEU A 295 -7.12 -6.17 14.90
CA LEU A 295 -6.60 -6.10 16.28
C LEU A 295 -5.57 -4.97 16.34
N ILE A 296 -5.78 -4.02 17.23
CA ILE A 296 -4.90 -2.87 17.44
C ILE A 296 -4.10 -3.11 18.72
N VAL A 297 -2.78 -2.98 18.63
CA VAL A 297 -1.85 -2.92 19.76
C VAL A 297 -1.15 -1.57 19.68
N LYS A 298 -1.59 -0.64 20.52
CA LYS A 298 -1.21 0.78 20.45
C LYS A 298 -0.53 1.22 21.75
N PRO A 299 0.75 1.64 21.70
CA PRO A 299 1.36 2.33 22.82
C PRO A 299 0.73 3.73 22.99
N VAL A 300 0.44 4.10 24.22
CA VAL A 300 -0.07 5.43 24.59
C VAL A 300 0.63 5.92 25.85
N PRO A 301 0.81 7.24 26.03
CA PRO A 301 1.30 7.77 27.29
C PRO A 301 0.33 7.42 28.43
N GLU A 302 0.87 7.19 29.63
CA GLU A 302 0.07 7.21 30.86
C GLU A 302 -0.47 8.64 30.95
N ILE A 303 -1.80 8.80 30.97
CA ILE A 303 -2.35 10.10 31.30
C ILE A 303 -1.98 10.32 32.76
N SER A 304 -1.04 11.22 33.04
CA SER A 304 -0.81 11.73 34.38
C SER A 304 -2.09 12.43 34.80
N GLY A 305 -2.99 11.69 35.45
CA GLY A 305 -4.17 12.27 36.06
C GLY A 305 -3.72 13.18 37.18
N LEU A 306 -3.85 14.49 36.96
CA LEU A 306 -4.18 15.50 37.96
C LEU A 306 -5.07 16.55 37.29
#